data_AF-A0A3Q7IUT1-F1
#
_entry.id   AF-A0A3Q7IUT1-F1
#
_cell.length_a   1.000
_cell.length_b   1.000
_cell.length_c   1.000
_cell.angle_alpha   90.00
_cell.angle_beta   90.00
_cell.angle_gamma   90.00
#
_symmetry.space_group_name_H-M   'P 1'
#
loop_
_entity.id
_entity.type
_entity.pdbx_description
1 polymer ?
#
loop_
_entity_poly.entity_id
_entity_poly.type
_entity_poly.pdbx_seq_one_letter_code
_entity_poly.pdbx_strand_id
1 'polypeptide(L)'
;FTAEDFCLQVVFYIEKILKTYRVPIIFRGSNSYIEKLVEHPMFMFKYKYEKYFFWIDGGKSVFNRRVDMRVDQWSTQWMRCDRFSFQMHFTPKESDGPSMKETNIDREDETKQMIIRASISSIKCNTRMLICNQLDKIQRLINKKMW
;
A
#
# COMPACT_ATOMS: atom_id res chain seq x y z
N PHE A 1 -5.17 0.08 -13.89
CA PHE A 1 -4.43 -1.16 -13.59
C PHE A 1 -5.33 -2.10 -12.82
N THR A 2 -5.89 -3.07 -13.53
CA THR A 2 -6.85 -4.04 -12.98
C THR A 2 -6.13 -5.27 -12.43
N ALA A 3 -6.86 -6.15 -11.76
CA ALA A 3 -6.32 -7.43 -11.32
C ALA A 3 -6.03 -8.38 -12.49
N GLU A 4 -6.77 -8.28 -13.61
CA GLU A 4 -6.44 -9.06 -14.82
C GLU A 4 -5.13 -8.59 -15.46
N ASP A 5 -4.93 -7.26 -15.57
CA ASP A 5 -3.68 -6.69 -16.09
C ASP A 5 -2.48 -7.21 -15.31
N PHE A 6 -2.60 -7.23 -13.97
CA PHE A 6 -1.59 -7.79 -13.09
C PHE A 6 -1.33 -9.27 -13.35
N CYS A 7 -2.37 -10.10 -13.44
CA CYS A 7 -2.20 -11.54 -13.65
C CYS A 7 -1.49 -11.84 -14.96
N LEU A 8 -1.88 -11.16 -16.05
CA LEU A 8 -1.26 -11.30 -17.37
C LEU A 8 0.23 -10.93 -17.32
N GLN A 9 0.56 -9.79 -16.73
CA GLN A 9 1.95 -9.35 -16.61
C GLN A 9 2.78 -10.32 -15.77
N VAL A 10 2.26 -10.76 -14.62
CA VAL A 10 3.00 -11.67 -13.73
C VAL A 10 3.27 -13.01 -14.38
N VAL A 11 2.27 -13.62 -15.03
CA VAL A 11 2.45 -14.90 -15.74
C VAL A 11 3.49 -14.74 -16.86
N PHE A 12 3.42 -13.65 -17.63
CA PHE A 12 4.40 -13.36 -18.68
C PHE A 12 5.84 -13.26 -18.14
N TYR A 13 6.04 -12.52 -17.05
CA TYR A 13 7.37 -12.38 -16.45
C TYR A 13 7.88 -13.65 -15.79
N ILE A 14 7.01 -14.43 -15.15
CA ILE A 14 7.36 -15.76 -14.60
C ILE A 14 7.91 -16.65 -15.71
N GLU A 15 7.20 -16.78 -16.82
CA GLU A 15 7.65 -17.57 -17.97
C GLU A 15 8.99 -17.10 -18.52
N LYS A 16 9.19 -15.78 -18.60
CA LYS A 16 10.46 -15.20 -19.06
C LYS A 16 11.61 -15.52 -18.09
N ILE A 17 11.38 -15.46 -16.79
CA ILE A 17 12.39 -15.75 -15.77
C ILE A 17 12.72 -17.25 -15.71
N LEU A 18 11.71 -18.11 -15.82
CA LEU A 18 11.90 -19.57 -15.82
C LEU A 18 12.77 -20.04 -16.99
N LYS A 19 12.63 -19.41 -18.18
CA LYS A 19 13.51 -19.66 -19.34
C LYS A 19 14.99 -19.36 -19.07
N THR A 20 15.29 -18.57 -18.05
CA THR A 20 16.67 -18.26 -17.63
C THR A 20 17.19 -19.17 -16.50
N TYR A 21 16.46 -20.25 -16.17
CA TYR A 21 16.75 -21.16 -15.06
C TYR A 21 16.85 -20.44 -13.70
N ARG A 22 16.06 -19.37 -13.51
CA ARG A 22 15.97 -18.61 -12.27
C ARG A 22 14.60 -18.80 -11.61
N VAL A 23 14.56 -18.64 -10.30
CA VAL A 23 13.32 -18.70 -9.52
C VAL A 23 12.66 -17.30 -9.50
N PRO A 24 11.44 -17.14 -10.01
CA PRO A 24 10.72 -15.88 -9.95
C PRO A 24 10.25 -15.59 -8.51
N ILE A 25 10.52 -14.38 -8.03
CA ILE A 25 10.08 -13.91 -6.71
C ILE A 25 9.12 -12.74 -6.90
N ILE A 26 7.89 -12.91 -6.43
CA ILE A 26 6.87 -11.87 -6.43
C ILE A 26 6.95 -11.15 -5.09
N PHE A 27 7.64 -10.00 -5.06
CA PHE A 27 7.68 -9.17 -3.87
C PHE A 27 6.59 -8.11 -3.93
N ARG A 28 5.92 -7.91 -2.78
CA ARG A 28 5.09 -6.74 -2.48
C ARG A 28 3.91 -6.58 -3.44
N GLY A 29 2.73 -7.02 -3.01
CA GLY A 29 1.46 -6.82 -3.69
C GLY A 29 0.30 -6.72 -2.71
N SER A 30 -0.86 -6.21 -3.15
CA SER A 30 -2.08 -6.35 -2.36
C SER A 30 -2.46 -7.84 -2.33
N ASN A 31 -2.80 -8.37 -1.15
CA ASN A 31 -3.23 -9.76 -0.99
C ASN A 31 -4.38 -10.14 -1.93
N SER A 32 -5.24 -9.18 -2.30
CA SER A 32 -6.31 -9.40 -3.29
C SER A 32 -5.81 -9.73 -4.70
N TYR A 33 -4.69 -9.13 -5.12
CA TYR A 33 -4.11 -9.37 -6.44
C TYR A 33 -3.39 -10.71 -6.48
N ILE A 34 -2.65 -11.06 -5.42
CA ILE A 34 -2.03 -12.38 -5.27
C ILE A 34 -3.11 -13.46 -5.22
N GLU A 35 -4.21 -13.21 -4.51
CA GLU A 35 -5.30 -14.17 -4.45
C GLU A 35 -5.96 -14.37 -5.81
N LYS A 36 -6.24 -13.30 -6.54
CA LYS A 36 -6.79 -13.39 -7.89
C LYS A 36 -5.83 -14.09 -8.86
N LEU A 37 -4.53 -13.87 -8.76
CA LEU A 37 -3.52 -14.59 -9.56
C LEU A 37 -3.54 -16.10 -9.29
N VAL A 38 -3.50 -16.48 -8.01
CA VAL A 38 -3.40 -17.88 -7.59
C VAL A 38 -4.70 -18.65 -7.87
N GLU A 39 -5.85 -18.01 -7.68
CA GLU A 39 -7.17 -18.61 -7.87
C GLU A 39 -7.73 -18.43 -9.29
N HIS A 40 -6.99 -17.77 -10.20
CA HIS A 40 -7.52 -17.46 -11.53
C HIS A 40 -7.80 -18.75 -12.33
N PRO A 41 -9.05 -18.97 -12.80
CA PRO A 41 -9.39 -20.19 -13.51
C PRO A 41 -8.65 -20.30 -14.85
N MET A 42 -8.48 -19.19 -15.56
CA MET A 42 -7.84 -19.18 -16.89
C MET A 42 -6.32 -19.44 -16.85
N PHE A 43 -5.63 -18.99 -15.80
CA PHE A 43 -4.16 -19.15 -15.72
C PHE A 43 -3.76 -20.46 -15.02
N MET A 44 -4.70 -21.13 -14.35
CA MET A 44 -4.49 -22.41 -13.66
C MET A 44 -3.23 -22.41 -12.78
N PHE A 45 -2.95 -21.28 -12.14
CA PHE A 45 -1.66 -21.01 -11.50
C PHE A 45 -1.27 -22.08 -10.46
N LYS A 46 -2.24 -22.59 -9.71
CA LYS A 46 -2.05 -23.66 -8.71
C LYS A 46 -1.51 -24.97 -9.28
N TYR A 47 -1.87 -25.28 -10.52
CA TYR A 47 -1.51 -26.54 -11.16
C TYR A 47 -0.22 -26.40 -11.96
N LYS A 48 0.08 -25.18 -12.42
CA LYS A 48 1.23 -24.90 -13.28
C LYS A 48 2.52 -24.67 -12.50
N TYR A 49 2.43 -24.11 -11.30
CA TYR A 49 3.60 -23.72 -10.53
C TYR A 49 3.55 -24.25 -9.10
N GLU A 50 4.67 -24.80 -8.65
CA GLU A 50 4.93 -24.98 -7.23
C GLU A 50 5.23 -23.61 -6.60
N LYS A 51 4.60 -23.32 -5.46
CA LYS A 51 4.60 -21.98 -4.86
C LYS A 51 4.90 -22.05 -3.38
N TYR A 52 5.68 -21.08 -2.92
CA TYR A 52 6.05 -20.90 -1.53
C TYR A 52 5.65 -19.51 -1.10
N PHE A 53 4.89 -19.41 0.00
CA PHE A 53 4.51 -18.14 0.58
C PHE A 53 5.41 -17.86 1.78
N PHE A 54 6.13 -16.74 1.72
CA PHE A 54 6.93 -16.24 2.83
C PHE A 54 6.23 -15.03 3.43
N TRP A 55 5.80 -15.17 4.69
CA TRP A 55 5.29 -14.05 5.46
C TRP A 55 6.36 -13.58 6.45
N ILE A 56 6.66 -12.29 6.41
CA ILE A 56 7.52 -11.65 7.40
C ILE A 56 6.60 -10.99 8.42
N ASP A 57 6.56 -11.57 9.61
CA ASP A 57 5.88 -10.95 10.74
C ASP A 57 6.84 -10.05 11.53
N GLY A 58 6.28 -9.00 12.08
CA GLY A 58 6.92 -8.12 13.05
C GLY A 58 5.87 -7.72 14.06
N GLY A 59 6.23 -7.65 15.35
CA GLY A 59 5.26 -7.27 16.36
C GLY A 59 4.54 -5.96 16.03
N LYS A 60 3.24 -5.86 16.32
CA LYS A 60 2.40 -4.68 16.04
C LYS A 60 3.04 -3.36 16.51
N SER A 61 3.72 -3.38 17.66
CA SER A 61 4.46 -2.24 18.21
C SER A 61 5.63 -1.82 17.31
N VAL A 62 6.37 -2.77 16.74
CA VAL A 62 7.48 -2.53 15.81
C VAL A 62 6.96 -1.89 14.52
N PHE A 63 5.85 -2.41 13.97
CA PHE A 63 5.22 -1.82 12.78
C PHE A 63 4.70 -0.42 13.05
N ASN A 64 3.98 -0.19 14.14
CA ASN A 64 3.46 1.13 14.50
C ASN A 64 4.59 2.16 14.60
N ARG A 65 5.69 1.80 15.29
CA ARG A 65 6.87 2.67 15.40
C ARG A 65 7.51 2.97 14.05
N ARG A 66 7.64 1.96 13.18
CA ARG A 66 8.20 2.12 11.82
C ARG A 66 7.32 3.02 10.95
N VAL A 67 6.00 2.89 11.05
CA VAL A 67 5.05 3.76 10.34
C VAL A 67 5.21 5.19 10.81
N ASP A 68 5.19 5.41 12.12
CA ASP A 68 5.31 6.76 12.67
C ASP A 68 6.58 7.43 12.20
N MET A 69 7.73 6.73 12.33
CA MET A 69 9.01 7.22 11.87
C MET A 69 9.01 7.55 10.37
N ARG A 70 8.41 6.72 9.52
CA ARG A 70 8.35 6.99 8.07
C ARG A 70 7.47 8.18 7.74
N VAL A 71 6.32 8.31 8.40
CA VAL A 71 5.42 9.45 8.18
C VAL A 71 6.07 10.74 8.68
N ASP A 72 6.79 10.71 9.80
CA ASP A 72 7.53 11.85 10.32
C ASP A 72 8.69 12.25 9.39
N GLN A 73 9.43 11.27 8.86
CA GLN A 73 10.48 11.52 7.86
C GLN A 73 9.90 12.15 6.59
N TRP A 74 8.79 11.60 6.08
CA TRP A 74 8.12 12.14 4.90
C TRP A 74 7.63 13.56 5.13
N SER A 75 7.03 13.84 6.30
CA SER A 75 6.59 15.19 6.67
C SER A 75 7.78 16.16 6.78
N THR A 76 8.89 15.73 7.38
CA THR A 76 10.09 16.57 7.53
C THR A 76 10.70 16.90 6.17
N GLN A 77 10.71 15.92 5.26
CA GLN A 77 11.22 16.09 3.90
C GLN A 77 10.29 16.98 3.05
N TRP A 78 8.98 16.87 3.25
CA TRP A 78 7.98 17.74 2.64
C TRP A 78 8.15 19.20 3.07
N MET A 79 8.27 19.45 4.38
CA MET A 79 8.45 20.80 4.94
C MET A 79 9.75 21.48 4.49
N ARG A 80 10.79 20.70 4.14
CA ARG A 80 12.07 21.22 3.65
C ARG A 80 12.10 21.48 2.13
N CYS A 81 11.03 21.14 1.42
CA CYS A 81 11.00 21.26 -0.03
C CYS A 81 10.28 22.55 -0.44
N ASP A 82 11.04 23.62 -0.76
CA ASP A 82 10.54 24.93 -1.22
C ASP A 82 9.69 24.87 -2.51
N ARG A 83 9.59 23.70 -3.16
CA ARG A 83 8.81 23.47 -4.39
C ARG A 83 7.41 22.87 -4.15
N PHE A 84 7.07 22.50 -2.92
CA PHE A 84 5.79 21.84 -2.60
C PHE A 84 4.85 22.76 -1.80
N SER A 85 4.53 23.92 -2.38
CA SER A 85 3.45 24.78 -1.92
C SER A 85 2.09 24.25 -2.42
N PHE A 86 1.50 23.29 -1.70
CA PHE A 86 0.10 22.88 -1.92
C PHE A 86 -0.67 22.81 -0.60
N GLN A 87 -1.74 23.60 -0.52
CA GLN A 87 -2.67 23.62 0.60
C GLN A 87 -3.66 22.45 0.44
N MET A 88 -3.66 21.50 1.39
CA MET A 88 -4.50 20.30 1.36
C MET A 88 -5.81 20.52 2.12
N HIS A 89 -6.96 20.39 1.45
CA HIS A 89 -8.25 20.12 2.10
C HIS A 89 -8.58 18.63 1.97
N PHE A 90 -8.74 17.94 3.10
CA PHE A 90 -9.21 16.55 3.14
C PHE A 90 -10.73 16.51 3.13
N THR A 91 -11.32 16.22 1.98
CA THR A 91 -12.69 15.69 1.91
C THR A 91 -12.62 14.21 1.53
N PRO A 92 -13.26 13.30 2.27
CA PRO A 92 -13.32 11.90 1.88
C PRO A 92 -14.35 11.75 0.76
N LYS A 93 -13.87 11.57 -0.48
CA LYS A 93 -14.66 10.96 -1.54
C LYS A 93 -13.85 9.85 -2.18
N GLU A 94 -14.49 8.69 -2.21
CA GLU A 94 -14.12 7.54 -3.03
C GLU A 94 -14.07 7.99 -4.50
N SER A 95 -13.03 7.56 -5.21
CA SER A 95 -12.74 7.84 -6.63
C SER A 95 -12.39 9.30 -6.99
N ASP A 96 -11.28 9.41 -7.72
CA ASP A 96 -10.68 10.58 -8.35
C ASP A 96 -10.13 11.69 -7.43
N GLY A 97 -8.92 12.13 -7.78
CA GLY A 97 -8.04 12.97 -6.97
C GLY A 97 -8.62 14.33 -6.52
N PRO A 98 -7.87 15.06 -5.68
CA PRO A 98 -8.36 16.27 -5.03
C PRO A 98 -8.72 17.36 -6.06
N SER A 99 -9.98 17.82 -6.02
CA SER A 99 -10.45 18.96 -6.81
C SER A 99 -10.15 20.29 -6.08
N MET A 100 -9.43 21.19 -6.76
CA MET A 100 -8.92 22.47 -6.24
C MET A 100 -9.98 23.58 -6.29
N LYS A 101 -10.14 24.37 -5.21
CA LYS A 101 -10.70 25.73 -5.26
C LYS A 101 -9.89 26.64 -4.34
N GLU A 102 -9.41 27.76 -4.89
CA GLU A 102 -8.65 28.78 -4.17
C GLU A 102 -9.57 29.67 -3.34
N THR A 103 -9.29 29.79 -2.04
CA THR A 103 -9.72 30.96 -1.27
C THR A 103 -8.52 31.46 -0.46
N ASN A 104 -8.03 32.63 -0.84
CA ASN A 104 -6.99 33.36 -0.14
C ASN A 104 -7.51 33.72 1.26
N ILE A 105 -7.13 32.95 2.28
CA ILE A 105 -7.31 33.37 3.67
C ILE A 105 -5.93 33.30 4.31
N ASP A 106 -5.42 34.49 4.63
CA ASP A 106 -4.23 34.75 5.44
C ASP A 106 -4.50 34.29 6.88
N ARG A 107 -4.63 32.98 7.08
CA ARG A 107 -4.76 32.38 8.41
C ARG A 107 -3.38 32.21 9.03
N GLU A 108 -3.28 32.75 10.23
CA GLU A 108 -2.20 32.70 11.22
C GLU A 108 -1.48 31.34 11.24
N ASP A 109 -0.15 31.39 11.35
CA ASP A 109 0.76 30.23 11.23
C ASP A 109 0.35 29.06 12.15
N GLU A 110 -0.23 29.35 13.32
CA GLU A 110 -0.69 28.35 14.28
C GLU A 110 -1.86 27.47 13.78
N THR A 111 -2.83 28.05 13.06
CA THR A 111 -3.95 27.25 12.53
C THR A 111 -3.50 26.34 11.38
N LYS A 112 -2.55 26.80 10.56
CA LYS A 112 -1.91 25.97 9.53
C LYS A 112 -1.13 24.81 10.15
N GLN A 113 -0.36 25.07 11.20
CA GLN A 113 0.35 24.02 11.93
C GLN A 113 -0.58 22.99 12.57
N MET A 114 -1.71 23.42 13.16
CA MET A 114 -2.71 22.50 13.71
C MET A 114 -3.30 21.57 12.63
N ILE A 115 -3.67 22.11 11.46
CA ILE A 115 -4.23 21.31 10.36
C ILE A 115 -3.21 20.29 9.85
N ILE A 116 -1.94 20.68 9.71
CA ILE A 116 -0.86 19.79 9.26
C ILE A 116 -0.64 18.66 10.29
N ARG A 117 -0.57 18.98 11.58
CA ARG A 117 -0.41 17.98 12.65
C ARG A 117 -1.59 17.00 12.68
N ALA A 118 -2.81 17.50 12.57
CA ALA A 118 -4.01 16.65 12.50
C ALA A 118 -3.97 15.73 11.28
N SER A 119 -3.54 16.24 10.12
CA SER A 119 -3.41 15.46 8.89
C SER A 119 -2.35 14.36 9.02
N ILE A 120 -1.18 14.67 9.58
CA ILE A 120 -0.11 13.69 9.85
C ILE A 120 -0.61 12.60 10.79
N SER A 121 -1.31 12.98 11.86
CA SER A 121 -1.90 12.04 12.82
C SER A 121 -2.91 11.10 12.14
N SER A 122 -3.78 11.65 11.29
CA SER A 122 -4.73 10.87 10.48
C SER A 122 -4.02 9.89 9.55
N ILE A 123 -2.96 10.31 8.86
CA ILE A 123 -2.17 9.44 7.97
C ILE A 123 -1.52 8.30 8.74
N LYS A 124 -0.95 8.57 9.92
CA LYS A 124 -0.40 7.52 10.80
C LYS A 124 -1.50 6.54 11.21
N CYS A 125 -2.64 7.03 11.67
CA CYS A 125 -3.77 6.20 12.09
C CYS A 125 -4.28 5.30 10.95
N ASN A 126 -4.53 5.89 9.78
CA ASN A 126 -5.01 5.19 8.59
C ASN A 126 -3.99 4.12 8.13
N THR A 127 -2.69 4.43 8.19
CA THR A 127 -1.65 3.47 7.81
C THR A 127 -1.57 2.30 8.80
N ARG A 128 -1.70 2.55 10.10
CA ARG A 128 -1.75 1.49 11.12
C ARG A 128 -3.00 0.61 10.95
N MET A 129 -4.16 1.21 10.65
CA MET A 129 -5.38 0.47 10.32
C MET A 129 -5.19 -0.39 9.08
N LEU A 130 -4.54 0.14 8.04
CA LEU A 130 -4.23 -0.61 6.84
C LEU A 130 -3.34 -1.82 7.15
N ILE A 131 -2.34 -1.69 8.02
CA ILE A 131 -1.50 -2.82 8.46
C ILE A 131 -2.32 -3.88 9.18
N CYS A 132 -3.20 -3.48 10.10
CA CYS A 132 -4.09 -4.43 10.79
C CYS A 132 -4.98 -5.18 9.78
N ASN A 133 -5.60 -4.46 8.84
CA ASN A 133 -6.41 -5.07 7.79
C ASN A 133 -5.62 -6.02 6.89
N GLN A 134 -4.34 -5.74 6.63
CA GLN A 134 -3.47 -6.65 5.88
C GLN A 134 -3.15 -7.91 6.70
N LEU A 135 -2.90 -7.78 7.99
CA LEU A 135 -2.70 -8.93 8.90
C LEU A 135 -3.94 -9.83 8.92
N ASP A 136 -5.13 -9.26 9.08
CA ASP A 136 -6.38 -10.03 9.08
C ASP A 136 -6.58 -10.79 7.75
N LYS A 137 -6.22 -10.15 6.62
CA LYS A 137 -6.26 -10.80 5.30
C LYS A 137 -5.27 -11.96 5.22
N ILE A 138 -4.05 -11.81 5.74
CA ILE A 138 -3.05 -12.88 5.78
C ILE A 138 -3.55 -14.04 6.65
N GLN A 139 -4.04 -13.75 7.85
CA GLN A 139 -4.60 -14.77 8.74
C GLN A 139 -5.77 -15.51 8.10
N ARG A 140 -6.65 -14.82 7.37
CA ARG A 140 -7.72 -15.45 6.57
C ARG A 140 -7.15 -16.40 5.51
N LEU A 141 -6.11 -15.98 4.79
CA LEU A 141 -5.49 -16.80 3.74
C LEU A 141 -4.85 -18.06 4.33
N ILE A 142 -4.12 -17.95 5.44
CA ILE A 142 -3.56 -19.08 6.17
C ILE A 142 -4.67 -20.06 6.56
N ASN A 143 -5.70 -19.56 7.26
CA ASN A 143 -6.74 -20.42 7.84
C ASN A 143 -7.70 -21.04 6.82
N LYS A 144 -8.07 -20.31 5.75
CA LYS A 144 -9.08 -20.78 4.78
C LYS A 144 -8.48 -21.41 3.53
N LYS A 145 -7.25 -21.05 3.17
CA LYS A 145 -6.62 -21.46 1.93
C LYS A 145 -5.37 -22.31 2.13
N MET A 146 -4.91 -22.48 3.39
CA MET A 146 -3.73 -23.26 3.77
C MET A 146 -2.47 -22.78 3.03
N TRP A 147 -2.32 -21.46 2.92
CA TRP A 147 -1.15 -20.81 2.30
C TRP A 147 -0.06 -20.52 3.31
#